data_AF-A0A645DAG8-F1
#
_entry.id   AF-A0A645DAG8-F1
#
_cell.length_a   1.000
_cell.length_b   1.000
_cell.length_c   1.000
_cell.angle_alpha   90.00
_cell.angle_beta   90.00
_cell.angle_gamma   90.00
#
_symmetry.space_group_name_H-M   'P 1'
#
loop_
_entity.id
_entity.type
_entity.pdbx_description
1 polymer ?
#
loop_
_entity_poly.entity_id
_entity_poly.type
_entity_poly.pdbx_seq_one_letter_code
_entity_poly.pdbx_strand_id
1 'polypeptide(L)'
;MGIAVIFVTVMAATMTWLAYTFILVPLGLQYLYTLSFILIIAALVQFVEIVLKKVQPALYKSLGIFLPLITTNCAVLGVAVINMNEKYTFIESIVHAAGASAGFLLAIVLMAGIRERIEISQNMPRCLRGLPIALVTAGLMSIAFMGFSGLIK
;
A
#
# COMPACT_ATOMS: atom_id res chain seq x y z
N MET A 1 -3.25 -3.23 -10.43
CA MET A 1 -2.37 -3.08 -9.25
C MET A 1 -2.98 -2.15 -8.21
N GLY A 2 -3.16 -0.85 -8.48
CA GLY A 2 -3.60 0.09 -7.44
C GLY A 2 -4.98 -0.18 -6.82
N ILE A 3 -6.00 -0.58 -7.60
CA ILE A 3 -7.32 -0.95 -7.04
C ILE A 3 -7.23 -2.14 -6.09
N ALA A 4 -6.40 -3.14 -6.40
CA ALA A 4 -6.19 -4.29 -5.53
C ALA A 4 -5.52 -3.88 -4.21
N VAL A 5 -4.56 -2.94 -4.25
CA VAL A 5 -3.94 -2.40 -3.05
C VAL A 5 -4.96 -1.61 -2.22
N ILE A 6 -5.84 -0.81 -2.82
CA ILE A 6 -6.92 -0.12 -2.10
C ILE A 6 -7.83 -1.12 -1.38
N PHE A 7 -8.25 -2.18 -2.06
CA PHE A 7 -9.10 -3.19 -1.45
C PHE A 7 -8.41 -3.89 -0.26
N VAL A 8 -7.16 -4.35 -0.46
CA VAL A 8 -6.41 -5.07 0.58
C VAL A 8 -6.06 -4.16 1.76
N THR A 9 -5.69 -2.90 1.52
CA THR A 9 -5.36 -1.94 2.59
C THR A 9 -6.56 -1.59 3.46
N VAL A 10 -7.73 -1.37 2.88
CA VAL A 10 -8.96 -1.10 3.65
C VAL A 10 -9.35 -2.31 4.47
N MET A 11 -9.29 -3.51 3.89
CA MET A 11 -9.57 -4.75 4.63
C MET A 11 -8.53 -5.07 5.70
N ALA A 12 -7.25 -4.76 5.44
CA ALA A 12 -6.19 -4.91 6.43
C ALA A 12 -6.39 -3.93 7.58
N ALA A 13 -6.68 -2.66 7.29
CA ALA A 13 -6.90 -1.61 8.30
C ALA A 13 -8.08 -1.93 9.23
N THR A 14 -9.19 -2.47 8.70
CA THR A 14 -10.33 -2.88 9.55
C THR A 14 -9.96 -4.02 10.47
N MET A 15 -9.28 -5.04 9.95
CA MET A 15 -8.92 -6.23 10.72
C MET A 15 -7.81 -5.96 11.74
N THR A 16 -6.80 -5.13 11.39
CA THR A 16 -5.76 -4.72 12.33
C THR A 16 -6.30 -3.82 13.43
N TRP A 17 -7.27 -2.94 13.13
CA TRP A 17 -7.94 -2.12 14.14
C TRP A 17 -8.74 -2.98 15.13
N LEU A 18 -9.49 -3.97 14.63
CA LEU A 18 -10.23 -4.91 15.46
C LEU A 18 -9.28 -5.72 16.36
N ALA A 19 -8.22 -6.29 15.79
CA ALA A 19 -7.25 -7.07 16.55
C ALA A 19 -6.49 -6.21 17.57
N TYR A 20 -6.15 -4.96 17.23
CA TYR A 20 -5.47 -4.07 18.15
C TYR A 20 -6.36 -3.74 19.36
N THR A 21 -7.59 -3.31 19.09
CA THR A 21 -8.52 -2.83 20.13
C THR A 21 -9.04 -3.97 21.01
N PHE A 22 -9.38 -5.13 20.43
CA PHE A 22 -9.98 -6.24 21.17
C PHE A 22 -8.98 -7.27 21.72
N ILE A 23 -7.74 -7.31 21.21
CA ILE A 23 -6.76 -8.34 21.63
C ILE A 23 -5.53 -7.69 22.26
N LEU A 24 -4.84 -6.79 21.55
CA LEU A 24 -3.56 -6.26 22.03
C LEU A 24 -3.72 -5.31 23.23
N VAL A 25 -4.73 -4.44 23.21
CA VAL A 25 -5.02 -3.50 24.31
C VAL A 25 -5.39 -4.23 25.60
N PRO A 26 -6.35 -5.16 25.65
CA PRO A 26 -6.74 -5.83 26.90
C PRO A 26 -5.65 -6.77 27.44
N LEU A 27 -4.81 -7.35 26.59
CA LEU A 27 -3.71 -8.21 27.03
C LEU A 27 -2.44 -7.42 27.41
N GLY A 28 -2.40 -6.10 27.22
CA GLY A 28 -1.20 -5.28 27.47
C GLY A 28 -0.01 -5.58 26.54
N LEU A 29 -0.25 -6.28 25.42
CA LEU A 29 0.78 -6.74 24.47
C LEU A 29 1.07 -5.71 23.37
N GLN A 30 0.96 -4.43 23.68
CA GLN A 30 1.09 -3.37 22.68
C GLN A 30 2.44 -3.39 21.98
N TYR A 31 3.52 -3.84 22.63
CA TYR A 31 4.85 -3.94 22.04
C TYR A 31 4.96 -4.94 20.88
N LEU A 32 4.01 -5.87 20.73
CA LEU A 32 3.98 -6.86 19.64
C LEU A 32 3.30 -6.37 18.36
N TYR A 33 2.82 -5.12 18.32
CA TYR A 33 1.97 -4.61 17.24
C TYR A 33 2.53 -4.88 15.83
N THR A 34 3.82 -4.66 15.60
CA THR A 34 4.45 -4.85 14.28
C THR A 34 4.33 -6.30 13.81
N LEU A 35 4.64 -7.27 14.69
CA LEU A 35 4.55 -8.69 14.36
C LEU A 35 3.10 -9.11 14.15
N SER A 36 2.19 -8.65 15.00
CA SER A 36 0.75 -8.94 14.89
C SER A 36 0.17 -8.40 13.59
N PHE A 37 0.51 -7.17 13.19
CA PHE A 37 0.00 -6.57 11.95
C PHE A 37 0.52 -7.30 10.71
N ILE A 38 1.80 -7.65 10.65
CA ILE A 38 2.36 -8.42 9.53
C ILE A 38 1.64 -9.77 9.41
N LEU A 39 1.39 -10.46 10.53
CA LEU A 39 0.71 -11.76 10.52
C LEU A 39 -0.74 -11.64 10.04
N ILE A 40 -1.48 -10.65 10.52
CA ILE A 40 -2.87 -10.38 10.09
C ILE A 40 -2.92 -10.08 8.59
N ILE A 41 -2.03 -9.21 8.10
CA ILE A 41 -1.96 -8.85 6.67
C ILE A 41 -1.62 -10.09 5.84
N ALA A 42 -0.62 -10.88 6.24
CA ALA A 42 -0.22 -12.09 5.55
C ALA A 42 -1.38 -13.10 5.44
N ALA A 43 -2.09 -13.35 6.55
CA ALA A 43 -3.24 -14.24 6.57
C ALA A 43 -4.39 -13.75 5.65
N LEU A 44 -4.66 -12.45 5.65
CA LEU A 44 -5.70 -11.85 4.80
C LEU A 44 -5.35 -11.94 3.32
N VAL A 45 -4.14 -11.58 2.92
CA VAL A 45 -3.73 -11.65 1.52
C VAL A 45 -3.71 -13.10 1.04
N GLN A 46 -3.28 -14.04 1.88
CA GLN A 46 -3.33 -15.47 1.57
C GLN A 46 -4.78 -15.94 1.34
N PHE A 47 -5.71 -15.49 2.19
CA PHE A 47 -7.13 -15.77 2.00
C PHE A 47 -7.65 -15.20 0.68
N VAL A 48 -7.31 -13.95 0.36
CA VAL A 48 -7.68 -13.30 -0.91
C VAL A 48 -7.10 -14.05 -2.11
N GLU A 49 -5.87 -14.59 -2.00
CA GLU A 49 -5.25 -15.40 -3.04
C GLU A 49 -6.07 -16.66 -3.36
N ILE A 50 -6.47 -17.40 -2.33
CA ILE A 50 -7.26 -18.63 -2.46
C ILE A 50 -8.64 -18.32 -3.08
N VAL A 51 -9.28 -17.24 -2.64
CA VAL A 51 -10.57 -16.80 -3.18
C VAL A 51 -10.45 -16.41 -4.65
N LEU A 52 -9.44 -15.63 -5.03
CA LEU A 52 -9.23 -15.22 -6.42
C LEU A 52 -8.95 -16.40 -7.34
N LYS A 53 -8.17 -17.38 -6.87
CA LYS A 53 -7.89 -18.61 -7.61
C LYS A 53 -9.18 -19.40 -7.94
N LYS A 54 -10.19 -19.34 -7.07
CA LYS A 54 -11.46 -20.05 -7.24
C LYS A 54 -12.51 -19.25 -8.02
N VAL A 55 -12.64 -17.94 -7.77
CA VAL A 55 -13.71 -17.12 -8.35
C VAL A 55 -13.32 -16.56 -9.72
N GLN A 56 -12.08 -16.08 -9.89
CA GLN A 56 -11.62 -15.45 -11.13
C GLN A 56 -10.18 -15.88 -11.50
N PRO A 57 -10.00 -17.07 -12.10
CA PRO A 57 -8.68 -17.58 -12.46
C PRO A 57 -7.95 -16.71 -13.50
N ALA A 58 -8.69 -15.97 -14.34
CA ALA A 58 -8.11 -15.00 -15.26
C ALA A 58 -7.37 -13.86 -14.52
N LEU A 59 -7.98 -13.33 -13.45
CA LEU A 59 -7.37 -12.28 -12.64
C LEU A 59 -6.19 -12.81 -11.83
N TYR A 60 -6.28 -14.04 -11.32
CA TYR A 60 -5.15 -14.71 -10.64
C TYR A 60 -3.94 -14.89 -11.55
N LYS A 61 -4.12 -15.25 -12.84
CA LYS A 61 -3.00 -15.37 -13.79
C LYS A 61 -2.27 -14.03 -14.01
N SER A 62 -2.98 -12.92 -14.02
CA SER A 62 -2.38 -11.59 -14.21
C SER A 62 -1.79 -10.99 -12.93
N LEU A 63 -2.34 -11.33 -11.76
CA LEU A 63 -2.00 -10.72 -10.48
C LEU A 63 -1.20 -11.60 -9.52
N GLY A 64 -1.09 -12.92 -9.79
CA GLY A 64 -0.63 -13.92 -8.82
C GLY A 64 0.72 -13.64 -8.18
N ILE A 65 1.70 -13.14 -8.95
CA ILE A 65 3.03 -12.77 -8.42
C ILE A 65 2.97 -11.53 -7.51
N PHE A 66 2.01 -10.64 -7.75
CA PHE A 66 1.87 -9.41 -6.98
C PHE A 66 1.18 -9.61 -5.64
N LEU A 67 0.39 -10.67 -5.46
CA LEU A 67 -0.31 -10.91 -4.19
C LEU A 67 0.66 -11.10 -3.01
N PRO A 68 1.67 -11.99 -3.07
CA PRO A 68 2.68 -12.09 -2.02
C PRO A 68 3.45 -10.77 -1.80
N LEU A 69 3.71 -10.00 -2.87
CA LEU A 69 4.35 -8.68 -2.75
C LEU A 69 3.47 -7.61 -2.06
N ILE A 70 2.15 -7.79 -2.00
CA ILE A 70 1.26 -6.89 -1.26
C ILE A 70 1.45 -7.08 0.26
N THR A 71 1.75 -8.29 0.73
CA THR A 71 1.93 -8.56 2.18
C THR A 71 3.09 -7.79 2.79
N THR A 72 4.16 -7.60 2.02
CA THR A 72 5.37 -6.88 2.43
C THR A 72 5.37 -5.42 1.98
N ASN A 73 4.22 -4.90 1.52
CA ASN A 73 4.11 -3.54 1.04
C ASN A 73 4.16 -2.55 2.22
N CYS A 74 5.12 -1.62 2.14
CA CYS A 74 5.35 -0.61 3.17
C CYS A 74 4.19 0.36 3.38
N ALA A 75 3.42 0.67 2.33
CA ALA A 75 2.24 1.54 2.45
C ALA A 75 1.12 0.84 3.23
N VAL A 76 0.91 -0.46 3.01
CA VAL A 76 -0.13 -1.24 3.72
C VAL A 76 0.17 -1.30 5.21
N LEU A 77 1.39 -1.66 5.58
CA LEU A 77 1.82 -1.70 6.98
C LEU A 77 1.82 -0.29 7.59
N GLY A 78 2.29 0.71 6.84
CA GLY A 78 2.34 2.10 7.30
C GLY A 78 0.97 2.66 7.67
N VAL A 79 -0.05 2.43 6.84
CA VAL A 79 -1.44 2.84 7.13
C VAL A 79 -1.96 2.20 8.42
N ALA A 80 -1.70 0.89 8.63
CA ALA A 80 -2.12 0.21 9.84
C ALA A 80 -1.43 0.78 11.10
N VAL A 81 -0.14 1.09 11.02
CA VAL A 81 0.62 1.67 12.13
C VAL A 81 0.19 3.12 12.41
N ILE A 82 -0.05 3.93 11.38
CA ILE A 82 -0.54 5.31 11.53
C ILE A 82 -1.94 5.30 12.19
N ASN A 83 -2.83 4.41 11.74
CA ASN A 83 -4.16 4.28 12.35
C ASN A 83 -4.10 3.98 13.85
N MET A 84 -3.13 3.15 14.25
CA MET A 84 -2.89 2.81 15.66
C MET A 84 -2.34 4.00 16.45
N ASN A 85 -1.32 4.69 15.92
CA ASN A 85 -0.64 5.80 16.59
C ASN A 85 -1.58 7.01 16.79
N GLU A 86 -2.37 7.34 15.77
CA GLU A 86 -3.36 8.43 15.82
C GLU A 86 -4.63 8.04 16.60
N LYS A 87 -4.73 6.78 17.05
CA LYS A 87 -5.88 6.24 17.81
C LYS A 87 -7.23 6.49 17.13
N TYR A 88 -7.27 6.33 15.80
CA TYR A 88 -8.51 6.50 15.06
C TYR A 88 -9.60 5.53 15.52
N THR A 89 -10.85 5.98 15.46
CA THR A 89 -12.01 5.11 15.62
C THR A 89 -12.18 4.17 14.42
N PHE A 90 -13.06 3.17 14.52
CA PHE A 90 -13.31 2.21 13.44
C PHE A 90 -13.63 2.90 12.10
N ILE A 91 -14.53 3.89 12.12
CA ILE A 91 -14.95 4.61 10.91
C ILE A 91 -13.81 5.46 10.36
N GLU A 92 -13.10 6.19 11.23
CA GLU A 92 -11.95 6.99 10.82
C GLU A 92 -10.83 6.14 10.22
N SER A 93 -10.59 4.95 10.75
CA SER A 93 -9.57 4.02 10.24
C SER A 93 -9.85 3.55 8.81
N ILE A 94 -11.13 3.34 8.47
CA ILE A 94 -11.58 2.96 7.12
C ILE A 94 -11.42 4.12 6.16
N VAL A 95 -11.86 5.32 6.57
CA VAL A 95 -11.78 6.53 5.74
C VAL A 95 -10.31 6.90 5.49
N HIS A 96 -9.47 6.84 6.52
CA HIS A 96 -8.04 7.08 6.39
C HIS A 96 -7.37 6.05 5.48
N ALA A 97 -7.68 4.76 5.64
CA ALA A 97 -7.13 3.72 4.76
C ALA A 97 -7.57 3.89 3.30
N ALA A 98 -8.84 4.22 3.05
CA ALA A 98 -9.33 4.48 1.71
C ALA A 98 -8.65 5.72 1.08
N GLY A 99 -8.49 6.80 1.86
CA GLY A 99 -7.82 8.03 1.43
C GLY A 99 -6.33 7.82 1.14
N ALA A 100 -5.60 7.19 2.06
CA ALA A 100 -4.18 6.89 1.89
C ALA A 100 -3.93 6.02 0.65
N SER A 101 -4.77 5.01 0.43
CA SER A 101 -4.63 4.11 -0.71
C SER A 101 -5.06 4.74 -2.03
N ALA A 102 -6.01 5.69 -2.01
CA ALA A 102 -6.31 6.53 -3.17
C ALA A 102 -5.11 7.42 -3.54
N GLY A 103 -4.43 8.01 -2.54
CA GLY A 103 -3.18 8.75 -2.76
C GLY A 103 -2.09 7.88 -3.37
N PHE A 104 -1.93 6.65 -2.88
CA PHE A 104 -1.00 5.67 -3.44
C PHE A 104 -1.33 5.29 -4.89
N LEU A 105 -2.62 5.08 -5.21
CA LEU A 105 -3.07 4.85 -6.59
C LEU A 105 -2.67 6.02 -7.49
N LEU A 106 -2.93 7.25 -7.07
CA LEU A 106 -2.61 8.46 -7.81
C LEU A 106 -1.10 8.56 -8.07
N ALA A 107 -0.28 8.32 -7.05
CA ALA A 107 1.18 8.31 -7.17
C ALA A 107 1.67 7.27 -8.19
N ILE A 108 1.14 6.04 -8.18
CA ILE A 108 1.53 5.01 -9.15
C ILE A 108 1.09 5.36 -10.57
N VAL A 109 -0.11 5.92 -10.74
CA VAL A 109 -0.60 6.33 -12.08
C VAL A 109 0.28 7.43 -12.66
N LEU A 110 0.67 8.43 -11.86
CA LEU A 110 1.62 9.46 -12.28
C LEU A 110 2.98 8.87 -12.63
N MET A 111 3.52 7.99 -11.78
CA MET A 111 4.78 7.31 -12.01
C MET A 111 4.77 6.50 -13.32
N ALA A 112 3.66 5.81 -13.60
CA ALA A 112 3.48 5.04 -14.84
C ALA A 112 3.45 5.96 -16.07
N GLY A 113 2.71 7.07 -16.01
CA GLY A 113 2.65 8.04 -17.10
C GLY A 113 4.01 8.70 -17.39
N ILE A 114 4.76 9.05 -16.34
CA ILE A 114 6.12 9.59 -16.48
C ILE A 114 7.04 8.54 -17.13
N ARG A 115 6.98 7.28 -16.68
CA ARG A 115 7.78 6.19 -17.24
C ARG A 115 7.50 5.95 -18.72
N GLU A 116 6.23 5.93 -19.12
CA GLU A 116 5.83 5.72 -20.51
C GLU A 116 6.38 6.84 -21.42
N ARG A 117 6.31 8.11 -20.99
CA ARG A 117 6.87 9.26 -21.72
C ARG A 117 8.39 9.17 -21.87
N ILE A 118 9.06 8.73 -20.82
CA ILE A 118 10.52 8.59 -20.78
C ILE A 118 10.98 7.46 -21.70
N GLU A 119 10.23 6.37 -21.79
CA GLU A 119 10.57 5.21 -22.64
C GLU A 119 10.46 5.53 -24.14
N ILE A 120 9.52 6.42 -24.53
CA ILE A 120 9.36 6.90 -25.90
C ILE A 120 10.51 7.86 -26.31
N SER A 121 11.25 8.43 -25.35
CA SER A 121 12.28 9.43 -25.61
C SER A 121 13.56 8.80 -26.18
N GLN A 122 13.92 9.11 -27.43
CA GLN A 122 15.06 8.51 -28.14
C GLN A 122 16.45 8.82 -27.55
N ASN A 123 16.59 9.91 -26.78
CA ASN A 123 17.89 10.41 -26.30
C ASN A 123 18.37 9.81 -24.96
N MET A 124 17.88 8.64 -24.56
CA MET A 124 18.23 8.06 -23.25
C MET A 124 19.58 7.32 -23.25
N PRO A 125 20.54 7.71 -22.38
CA PRO A 125 21.80 6.98 -22.17
C PRO A 125 21.54 5.54 -21.73
N ARG A 126 22.32 4.59 -22.25
CA ARG A 126 22.14 3.16 -21.95
C ARG A 126 22.23 2.84 -20.46
N CYS A 127 23.06 3.57 -19.70
CA CYS A 127 23.25 3.39 -18.26
C CYS A 127 22.05 3.80 -17.39
N LEU A 128 21.15 4.65 -17.90
CA LEU A 128 20.00 5.18 -17.15
C LEU A 128 18.70 4.41 -17.38
N ARG A 129 18.67 3.50 -18.36
CA ARG A 129 17.46 2.77 -18.75
C ARG A 129 16.97 1.85 -17.62
N GLY A 130 15.66 1.82 -17.42
CA GLY A 130 15.01 0.94 -16.45
C GLY A 130 15.01 1.48 -15.01
N LEU A 131 15.68 0.78 -14.09
CA LEU A 131 15.64 1.09 -12.66
C LEU A 131 16.26 2.47 -12.30
N PRO A 132 17.43 2.88 -12.85
CA PRO A 132 18.06 4.13 -12.44
C PRO A 132 17.19 5.36 -12.70
N ILE A 133 16.63 5.49 -13.90
CA ILE A 133 15.71 6.61 -14.21
C ILE A 133 14.43 6.55 -13.38
N ALA A 134 13.96 5.36 -13.02
CA ALA A 134 12.81 5.23 -12.15
C ALA A 134 13.08 5.74 -10.73
N LEU A 135 14.29 5.53 -10.19
CA LEU A 135 14.65 6.07 -8.89
C LEU A 135 14.80 7.60 -8.93
N VAL A 136 15.41 8.14 -9.99
CA VAL A 136 15.54 9.60 -10.18
C VAL A 136 14.16 10.25 -10.30
N THR A 137 13.27 9.69 -11.12
CA THR A 137 11.91 10.21 -11.29
C THR A 137 11.07 10.09 -10.02
N ALA A 138 11.23 9.02 -9.24
CA ALA A 138 10.58 8.90 -7.94
C ALA A 138 11.08 10.00 -6.96
N GLY A 139 12.37 10.32 -6.99
CA GLY A 139 12.95 11.43 -6.22
C GLY A 139 12.37 12.78 -6.62
N LEU A 140 12.33 13.09 -7.92
CA LEU A 140 11.74 14.33 -8.43
C LEU A 140 10.25 14.44 -8.11
N MET A 141 9.51 13.33 -8.20
CA MET A 141 8.10 13.26 -7.82
C MET A 141 7.90 13.48 -6.32
N SER A 142 8.79 12.96 -5.46
CA SER A 142 8.76 13.22 -4.02
C SER A 142 8.96 14.71 -3.70
N ILE A 143 9.88 15.39 -4.39
CA ILE A 143 10.09 16.84 -4.23
C ILE A 143 8.82 17.61 -4.63
N ALA A 144 8.16 17.20 -5.72
CA ALA A 144 6.90 17.82 -6.13
C ALA A 144 5.80 17.62 -5.06
N PHE A 145 5.70 16.43 -4.47
CA PHE A 145 4.72 16.16 -3.40
C PHE A 145 5.03 16.88 -2.08
N MET A 146 6.30 17.20 -1.79
CA MET A 146 6.64 18.04 -0.63
C MET A 146 6.01 19.44 -0.70
N GLY A 147 5.64 19.92 -1.89
CA GLY A 147 4.87 21.17 -2.04
C GLY A 147 3.50 21.16 -1.36
N PHE A 148 2.95 19.98 -1.05
CA PHE A 148 1.72 19.84 -0.26
C PHE A 148 1.98 19.81 1.26
N SER A 149 3.24 19.77 1.69
CA SER A 149 3.60 19.82 3.11
C SER A 149 3.24 21.19 3.68
N GLY A 150 2.30 21.24 4.64
CA GLY A 150 1.81 22.48 5.25
C GLY A 150 0.47 23.00 4.70
N LEU A 151 -0.20 22.25 3.82
CA LEU A 151 -1.50 22.64 3.26
C LEU A 151 -2.63 22.59 4.31
N ILE A 152 -2.48 21.77 5.34
CA ILE A 152 -3.42 21.66 6.47
C ILE A 152 -2.59 21.74 7.76
N LYS A 153 -2.96 22.67 8.64
CA LYS A 153 -2.41 22.83 10.00
C LYS A 153 -3.36 22.23 11.02
#